data_AF-A0A2E0N4S3-F1
#
_entry.id   AF-A0A2E0N4S3-F1
#
_cell.length_a   1.000
_cell.length_b   1.000
_cell.length_c   1.000
_cell.angle_alpha   90.00
_cell.angle_beta   90.00
_cell.angle_gamma   90.00
#
_symmetry.space_group_name_H-M   'P 1'
#
loop_
_entity.id
_entity.type
_entity.pdbx_description
1 polymer ?
#
loop_
_entity_poly.entity_id
_entity_poly.type
_entity_poly.pdbx_seq_one_letter_code
_entity_poly.pdbx_strand_id
1 'polypeptide(L)'
;MKKALIFTSAAVIAAAASITTVNSQQNEMSFFITSVGSGNGADLGGLAAADAHCQQLAEAAGSRGKTWRAYLSAHADGSSPAVDARNRIGFGPWYNVNGVQVAENINNLHSASNNLNKQTALTENGDTVNGRGDSPNQHDILTGSTLDGREVEDGSNHSCSNWTSSGSGTAHVGHFDRTGGGQNPTSWNSAHGSRGCSQEDLVGTGGNGYFYCFAID
;
A
#
# COMPACT_ATOMS: atom_id res chain seq x y z
N MET A 1 -53.78 41.60 58.70
CA MET A 1 -53.51 40.91 57.42
C MET A 1 -52.24 41.51 56.83
N LYS A 2 -51.07 40.85 57.00
CA LYS A 2 -49.79 41.31 56.43
C LYS A 2 -49.30 40.21 55.49
N LYS A 3 -49.29 40.49 54.18
CA LYS A 3 -48.86 39.56 53.13
C LYS A 3 -47.33 39.50 53.12
N ALA A 4 -46.78 38.29 53.30
CA ALA A 4 -45.37 38.01 53.05
C ALA A 4 -45.17 37.78 51.54
N LEU A 5 -44.26 38.53 50.93
CA LEU A 5 -43.78 38.29 49.56
C LEU A 5 -42.51 37.45 49.67
N ILE A 6 -42.58 36.21 49.17
CA ILE A 6 -41.44 35.31 49.02
C ILE A 6 -40.85 35.56 47.64
N PHE A 7 -39.62 36.05 47.58
CA PHE A 7 -38.82 36.08 46.35
C PHE A 7 -38.09 34.74 46.21
N THR A 8 -38.54 33.89 45.28
CA THR A 8 -37.78 32.71 44.83
C THR A 8 -36.91 33.10 43.64
N SER A 9 -35.61 33.28 43.87
CA SER A 9 -34.60 33.37 42.82
C SER A 9 -34.32 31.98 42.26
N ALA A 10 -34.65 31.76 40.99
CA ALA A 10 -34.22 30.57 40.24
C ALA A 10 -32.86 30.86 39.59
N ALA A 11 -31.79 30.25 40.10
CA ALA A 11 -30.48 30.28 39.47
C ALA A 11 -30.45 29.30 38.29
N VAL A 12 -30.39 29.83 37.07
CA VAL A 12 -30.20 29.05 35.84
C VAL A 12 -28.71 28.75 35.70
N ILE A 13 -28.31 27.52 36.01
CA ILE A 13 -26.94 27.02 35.75
C ILE A 13 -26.89 26.59 34.28
N ALA A 14 -26.28 27.44 33.43
CA ALA A 14 -25.97 27.08 32.05
C ALA A 14 -24.73 26.17 32.04
N ALA A 15 -24.93 24.87 31.84
CA ALA A 15 -23.84 23.92 31.61
C ALA A 15 -23.28 24.12 30.19
N ALA A 16 -22.09 24.73 30.08
CA ALA A 16 -21.34 24.76 28.84
C ALA A 16 -20.81 23.35 28.54
N ALA A 17 -21.41 22.67 27.57
CA ALA A 17 -20.88 21.42 27.04
C ALA A 17 -19.64 21.76 26.18
N SER A 18 -18.46 21.57 26.76
CA SER A 18 -17.20 21.57 26.01
C SER A 18 -17.22 20.38 25.05
N ILE A 19 -17.52 20.62 23.78
CA ILE A 19 -17.34 19.64 22.71
C ILE A 19 -15.83 19.50 22.52
N THR A 20 -15.21 18.56 23.22
CA THR A 20 -13.85 18.12 22.87
C THR A 20 -13.97 17.38 21.55
N THR A 21 -13.56 18.04 20.46
CA THR A 21 -13.28 17.34 19.20
C THR A 21 -12.18 16.33 19.50
N VAL A 22 -12.57 15.07 19.68
CA VAL A 22 -11.62 13.95 19.69
C VAL A 22 -10.95 14.00 18.31
N ASN A 23 -9.65 14.26 18.30
CA ASN A 23 -8.87 14.37 17.08
C ASN A 23 -8.89 13.00 16.41
N SER A 24 -9.74 12.79 15.40
CA SER A 24 -9.90 11.51 14.69
C SER A 24 -8.70 11.18 13.79
N GLN A 25 -7.60 11.92 13.89
CA GLN A 25 -6.33 11.68 13.20
C GLN A 25 -5.49 10.57 13.85
N GLN A 26 -6.09 9.67 14.64
CA GLN A 26 -5.34 8.50 15.09
C GLN A 26 -5.13 7.56 13.90
N ASN A 27 -3.92 7.65 13.32
CA ASN A 27 -3.36 6.75 12.32
C ASN A 27 -4.21 6.61 11.04
N GLU A 28 -4.41 7.71 10.30
CA GLU A 28 -5.06 7.65 8.98
C GLU A 28 -4.31 6.68 8.05
N MET A 29 -5.08 5.98 7.19
CA MET A 29 -4.54 5.05 6.21
C MET A 29 -3.47 5.72 5.35
N SER A 30 -2.29 5.11 5.31
CA SER A 30 -1.14 5.55 4.51
C SER A 30 -0.44 4.38 3.80
N PHE A 31 -1.01 3.17 3.88
CA PHE A 31 -0.54 1.99 3.18
C PHE A 31 -1.71 1.05 2.84
N PHE A 32 -1.67 0.44 1.65
CA PHE A 32 -2.51 -0.71 1.29
C PHE A 32 -1.92 -1.51 0.12
N ILE A 33 -2.44 -2.73 -0.08
CA ILE A 33 -2.31 -3.49 -1.34
C ILE A 33 -3.51 -3.16 -2.22
N THR A 34 -3.33 -2.87 -3.50
CA THR A 34 -4.47 -2.62 -4.40
C THR A 34 -5.48 -3.78 -4.37
N SER A 35 -6.77 -3.51 -4.15
CA SER A 35 -7.83 -4.54 -4.25
C SER A 35 -8.00 -5.09 -5.68
N VAL A 36 -7.60 -4.32 -6.69
CA VAL A 36 -7.66 -4.67 -8.10
C VAL A 36 -6.41 -4.18 -8.82
N GLY A 37 -5.87 -5.00 -9.73
CA GLY A 37 -4.77 -4.62 -10.61
C GLY A 37 -5.20 -3.71 -11.77
N SER A 38 -4.34 -3.52 -12.77
CA SER A 38 -4.68 -2.70 -13.95
C SER A 38 -5.71 -3.35 -14.89
N GLY A 39 -5.89 -4.68 -14.78
CA GLY A 39 -6.66 -5.48 -15.73
C GLY A 39 -5.91 -5.85 -17.01
N ASN A 40 -4.64 -5.44 -17.15
CA ASN A 40 -3.77 -5.77 -18.28
C ASN A 40 -2.41 -6.33 -17.80
N GLY A 41 -2.42 -7.24 -16.82
CA GLY A 41 -1.19 -7.81 -16.26
C GLY A 41 -0.30 -6.75 -15.61
N ALA A 42 1.00 -6.78 -15.94
CA ALA A 42 1.99 -5.82 -15.45
C ALA A 42 2.10 -4.53 -16.29
N ASP A 43 1.28 -4.37 -17.35
CA ASP A 43 1.10 -3.09 -18.00
C ASP A 43 0.21 -2.21 -17.13
N LEU A 44 0.85 -1.30 -16.42
CA LEU A 44 0.22 -0.32 -15.55
C LEU A 44 0.10 1.05 -16.22
N GLY A 45 0.56 1.20 -17.47
CA GLY A 45 0.74 2.49 -18.14
C GLY A 45 1.96 3.27 -17.64
N GLY A 46 2.93 2.59 -17.02
CA GLY A 46 4.11 3.18 -16.40
C GLY A 46 3.87 3.68 -14.97
N LEU A 47 4.93 4.17 -14.33
CA LEU A 47 4.90 4.57 -12.92
C LEU A 47 3.86 5.64 -12.59
N ALA A 48 3.67 6.62 -13.48
CA ALA A 48 2.72 7.70 -13.26
C ALA A 48 1.26 7.21 -13.26
N ALA A 49 0.94 6.22 -14.11
CA ALA A 49 -0.39 5.63 -14.16
C ALA A 49 -0.62 4.66 -12.98
N ALA A 50 0.42 3.93 -12.55
CA ALA A 50 0.37 3.16 -11.30
C ALA A 50 0.12 4.05 -10.07
N ASP A 51 0.75 5.23 -10.00
CA ASP A 51 0.52 6.22 -8.95
C ASP A 51 -0.92 6.75 -8.99
N ALA A 52 -1.44 7.05 -10.18
CA ALA A 52 -2.82 7.49 -10.37
C ALA A 52 -3.83 6.41 -9.94
N HIS A 53 -3.53 5.13 -10.18
CA HIS A 53 -4.35 4.00 -9.71
C HIS A 53 -4.38 3.94 -8.18
N CYS A 54 -3.22 4.06 -7.53
CA CYS A 54 -3.15 4.16 -6.06
C CYS A 54 -4.00 5.33 -5.53
N GLN A 55 -3.88 6.51 -6.15
CA GLN A 55 -4.65 7.69 -5.76
C GLN A 55 -6.17 7.43 -5.87
N GLN A 56 -6.61 6.87 -6.99
CA GLN A 56 -8.03 6.58 -7.24
C GLN A 56 -8.61 5.59 -6.21
N LEU A 57 -7.90 4.50 -5.93
CA LEU A 57 -8.33 3.50 -4.95
C LEU A 57 -8.39 4.11 -3.54
N ALA A 58 -7.35 4.85 -3.15
CA ALA A 58 -7.33 5.50 -1.85
C ALA A 58 -8.48 6.49 -1.68
N GLU A 59 -8.78 7.29 -2.70
CA GLU A 59 -9.90 8.22 -2.70
C GLU A 59 -11.25 7.51 -2.67
N ALA A 60 -11.41 6.41 -3.39
CA ALA A 60 -12.61 5.59 -3.33
C ALA A 60 -12.85 5.02 -1.92
N ALA A 61 -11.78 4.62 -1.23
CA ALA A 61 -11.80 4.17 0.17
C ALA A 61 -11.95 5.30 1.21
N GLY A 62 -12.03 6.56 0.77
CA GLY A 62 -12.27 7.70 1.66
C GLY A 62 -11.02 8.42 2.16
N SER A 63 -9.81 8.05 1.70
CA SER A 63 -8.60 8.82 1.95
C SER A 63 -8.69 10.21 1.29
N ARG A 64 -8.34 11.27 2.01
CA ARG A 64 -8.38 12.65 1.50
C ARG A 64 -7.10 13.38 1.90
N GLY A 65 -6.66 14.31 1.07
CA GLY A 65 -5.52 15.19 1.36
C GLY A 65 -4.14 14.53 1.27
N LYS A 66 -4.07 13.23 1.01
CA LYS A 66 -2.82 12.47 0.84
C LYS A 66 -2.41 12.35 -0.61
N THR A 67 -1.09 12.29 -0.84
CA THR A 67 -0.52 11.95 -2.14
C THR A 67 -0.06 10.50 -2.12
N TRP A 68 -0.56 9.70 -3.06
CA TRP A 68 -0.27 8.27 -3.12
C TRP A 68 0.70 7.90 -4.24
N ARG A 69 1.59 6.95 -3.95
CA ARG A 69 2.55 6.39 -4.90
C ARG A 69 2.55 4.87 -4.84
N ALA A 70 2.68 4.24 -6.01
CA ALA A 70 2.94 2.82 -6.13
C ALA A 70 4.38 2.51 -5.71
N TYR A 71 4.58 1.47 -4.90
CA TYR A 71 5.91 0.94 -4.57
C TYR A 71 6.40 0.06 -5.72
N LEU A 72 7.01 0.68 -6.72
CA LEU A 72 7.55 0.01 -7.90
C LEU A 72 8.90 0.62 -8.27
N SER A 73 9.88 -0.22 -8.55
CA SER A 73 11.13 0.21 -9.17
C SER A 73 11.00 0.14 -10.69
N ALA A 74 11.81 0.91 -11.41
CA ALA A 74 11.85 0.91 -12.87
C ALA A 74 13.30 1.05 -13.36
N HIS A 75 13.65 0.35 -14.42
CA HIS A 75 14.99 0.36 -15.00
C HIS A 75 15.29 1.67 -15.69
N ALA A 76 16.57 2.04 -15.73
CA ALA A 76 17.02 3.11 -16.61
C ALA A 76 16.72 2.74 -18.07
N ASP A 77 16.28 3.72 -18.85
CA ASP A 77 16.13 3.60 -20.30
C ASP A 77 16.73 4.84 -21.00
N GLY A 78 16.64 4.89 -22.32
CA GLY A 78 17.20 5.99 -23.11
C GLY A 78 16.60 7.37 -22.81
N SER A 79 15.53 7.43 -22.02
CA SER A 79 14.78 8.66 -21.69
C SER A 79 14.75 8.99 -20.20
N SER A 80 14.94 7.99 -19.32
CA SER A 80 14.75 8.15 -17.87
C SER A 80 15.81 7.38 -17.07
N PRO A 81 16.31 7.93 -15.95
CA PRO A 81 17.19 7.19 -15.04
C PRO A 81 16.44 6.05 -14.35
N ALA A 82 17.19 5.10 -13.78
CA ALA A 82 16.61 4.07 -12.92
C ALA A 82 15.90 4.72 -11.72
N VAL A 83 14.84 4.06 -11.25
CA VAL A 83 13.99 4.52 -10.16
C VAL A 83 13.89 3.43 -9.11
N ASP A 84 14.29 3.77 -7.88
CA ASP A 84 14.14 2.89 -6.72
C ASP A 84 12.79 3.11 -6.03
N ALA A 85 12.01 2.05 -5.81
CA ALA A 85 10.74 2.10 -5.10
C ALA A 85 10.85 2.77 -3.72
N ARG A 86 11.91 2.44 -2.96
CA ARG A 86 12.17 3.01 -1.62
C ARG A 86 12.23 4.54 -1.61
N ASN A 87 12.69 5.16 -2.71
CA ASN A 87 12.89 6.61 -2.79
C ASN A 87 11.59 7.34 -3.17
N ARG A 88 10.53 6.60 -3.53
CA ARG A 88 9.27 7.17 -4.01
C ARG A 88 8.20 7.31 -2.93
N ILE A 89 8.30 6.57 -1.82
CA ILE A 89 7.17 6.33 -0.91
C ILE A 89 7.19 7.16 0.39
N GLY A 90 8.07 8.15 0.50
CA GLY A 90 8.21 8.97 1.70
C GLY A 90 8.99 8.29 2.83
N PHE A 91 8.90 8.84 4.05
CA PHE A 91 9.69 8.38 5.20
C PHE A 91 8.91 7.56 6.24
N GLY A 92 7.58 7.51 6.15
CA GLY A 92 6.68 6.90 7.13
C GLY A 92 6.37 7.82 8.33
N PRO A 93 5.67 7.32 9.36
CA PRO A 93 5.16 5.96 9.52
C PRO A 93 4.00 5.64 8.56
N TRP A 94 3.83 4.35 8.25
CA TRP A 94 2.71 3.87 7.43
C TRP A 94 1.75 3.00 8.22
N TYR A 95 0.45 3.22 8.00
CA TYR A 95 -0.65 2.53 8.66
C TYR A 95 -1.60 1.92 7.63
N ASN A 96 -2.11 0.73 7.90
CA ASN A 96 -3.20 0.18 7.11
C ASN A 96 -4.54 0.88 7.43
N VAL A 97 -5.60 0.51 6.71
CA VAL A 97 -6.93 1.12 6.86
C VAL A 97 -7.53 0.99 8.28
N ASN A 98 -7.10 0.00 9.06
CA ASN A 98 -7.52 -0.20 10.44
C ASN A 98 -6.68 0.61 11.45
N GLY A 99 -5.79 1.49 10.99
CA GLY A 99 -4.89 2.29 11.82
C GLY A 99 -3.75 1.48 12.46
N VAL A 100 -3.51 0.26 12.00
CA VAL A 100 -2.42 -0.60 12.49
C VAL A 100 -1.13 -0.21 11.76
N GLN A 101 -0.07 0.05 12.54
CA GLN A 101 1.22 0.41 11.98
C GLN A 101 1.83 -0.75 11.20
N VAL A 102 2.19 -0.49 9.96
CA VAL A 102 2.84 -1.42 9.03
C VAL A 102 4.35 -1.26 9.13
N ALA A 103 4.84 -0.02 9.13
CA ALA A 103 6.24 0.28 9.39
C ALA A 103 6.39 1.67 10.00
N GLU A 104 7.34 1.81 10.92
CA GLU A 104 7.61 3.08 11.63
C GLU A 104 8.30 4.10 10.71
N ASN A 105 9.19 3.63 9.85
CA ASN A 105 9.96 4.46 8.94
C ASN A 105 10.57 3.61 7.81
N ILE A 106 11.21 4.26 6.84
CA ILE A 106 11.81 3.61 5.66
C ILE A 106 12.82 2.50 6.00
N ASN A 107 13.58 2.64 7.10
CA ASN A 107 14.56 1.64 7.52
C ASN A 107 13.86 0.44 8.16
N ASN A 108 12.85 0.68 9.00
CA ASN A 108 12.02 -0.38 9.55
C ASN A 108 11.30 -1.15 8.44
N LEU A 109 10.73 -0.47 7.43
CA LEU A 109 10.05 -1.08 6.29
C LEU A 109 10.91 -2.10 5.54
N HIS A 110 12.20 -1.82 5.34
CA HIS A 110 13.15 -2.72 4.66
C HIS A 110 13.95 -3.59 5.63
N SER A 111 13.50 -3.70 6.89
CA SER A 111 14.07 -4.61 7.89
C SER A 111 13.16 -5.83 8.10
N ALA A 112 13.68 -6.85 8.80
CA ALA A 112 12.86 -7.98 9.23
C ALA A 112 11.81 -7.61 10.31
N SER A 113 11.88 -6.42 10.90
CA SER A 113 11.04 -5.98 12.02
C SER A 113 9.83 -5.14 11.58
N ASN A 114 9.57 -4.99 10.28
CA ASN A 114 8.30 -4.41 9.84
C ASN A 114 7.13 -5.31 10.24
N ASN A 115 5.93 -4.75 10.17
CA ASN A 115 4.69 -5.45 10.47
C ASN A 115 3.92 -5.79 9.19
N LEU A 116 4.61 -6.13 8.08
CA LEU A 116 3.96 -6.66 6.88
C LEU A 116 3.75 -8.16 7.04
N ASN A 117 2.51 -8.60 6.97
CA ASN A 117 2.09 -10.00 6.96
C ASN A 117 0.65 -10.10 6.45
N LYS A 118 0.13 -11.32 6.34
CA LYS A 118 -1.22 -11.56 5.83
C LYS A 118 -2.33 -10.81 6.58
N GLN A 119 -2.15 -10.58 7.88
CA GLN A 119 -3.15 -9.94 8.72
C GLN A 119 -3.13 -8.41 8.63
N THR A 120 -1.99 -7.82 8.28
CA THR A 120 -1.77 -6.36 8.34
C THR A 120 -1.65 -5.73 6.97
N ALA A 121 -1.26 -6.50 5.95
CA ALA A 121 -1.20 -6.04 4.57
C ALA A 121 -2.56 -6.21 3.88
N LEU A 122 -3.45 -5.25 4.18
CA LEU A 122 -4.85 -5.25 3.73
C LEU A 122 -5.02 -4.41 2.46
N THR A 123 -6.16 -4.58 1.81
CA THR A 123 -6.60 -3.67 0.76
C THR A 123 -7.01 -2.29 1.29
N GLU A 124 -7.19 -1.32 0.41
CA GLU A 124 -7.69 0.01 0.77
C GLU A 124 -9.08 -0.05 1.44
N ASN A 125 -9.85 -1.11 1.19
CA ASN A 125 -11.18 -1.32 1.78
C ASN A 125 -11.13 -2.15 3.07
N GLY A 126 -9.96 -2.65 3.47
CA GLY A 126 -9.77 -3.46 4.68
C GLY A 126 -9.94 -4.95 4.48
N ASP A 127 -10.04 -5.41 3.24
CA ASP A 127 -10.12 -6.81 2.92
C ASP A 127 -8.76 -7.48 3.08
N THR A 128 -8.77 -8.73 3.51
CA THR A 128 -7.58 -9.59 3.46
C THR A 128 -7.37 -10.05 2.02
N VAL A 129 -6.15 -9.87 1.50
CA VAL A 129 -5.76 -10.41 0.19
C VAL A 129 -5.63 -11.93 0.29
N ASN A 130 -6.04 -12.66 -0.76
CA ASN A 130 -5.82 -14.09 -0.84
C ASN A 130 -4.31 -14.39 -0.90
N GLY A 131 -3.81 -15.10 0.10
CA GLY A 131 -2.42 -15.52 0.20
C GLY A 131 -2.21 -16.99 -0.15
N ARG A 132 -1.01 -17.49 0.13
CA ARG A 132 -0.67 -18.89 -0.04
C ARG A 132 -1.60 -19.79 0.77
N GLY A 133 -2.15 -20.80 0.11
CA GLY A 133 -3.12 -21.74 0.69
C GLY A 133 -4.58 -21.33 0.49
N ASP A 134 -4.86 -20.11 0.02
CA ASP A 134 -6.20 -19.69 -0.38
C ASP A 134 -6.48 -20.05 -1.84
N SER A 135 -7.75 -19.95 -2.24
CA SER A 135 -8.19 -20.18 -3.62
C SER A 135 -9.05 -19.01 -4.12
N PRO A 136 -8.63 -18.31 -5.19
CA PRO A 136 -7.36 -18.44 -5.89
C PRO A 136 -6.16 -17.98 -5.03
N ASN A 137 -4.95 -18.45 -5.33
CA ASN A 137 -3.70 -17.94 -4.76
C ASN A 137 -3.32 -16.61 -5.44
N GLN A 138 -3.11 -15.55 -4.66
CA GLN A 138 -2.81 -14.19 -5.17
C GLN A 138 -1.74 -13.48 -4.33
N HIS A 139 -0.76 -14.24 -3.83
CA HIS A 139 0.22 -13.75 -2.85
C HIS A 139 1.41 -13.00 -3.42
N ASP A 140 1.70 -13.17 -4.71
CA ASP A 140 2.75 -12.41 -5.39
C ASP A 140 2.27 -10.99 -5.68
N ILE A 141 3.03 -10.02 -5.19
CA ILE A 141 2.79 -8.58 -5.39
C ILE A 141 3.92 -7.99 -6.23
N LEU A 142 3.57 -7.22 -7.27
CA LEU A 142 4.52 -6.56 -8.17
C LEU A 142 5.36 -5.52 -7.42
N THR A 143 6.69 -5.55 -7.61
CA THR A 143 7.61 -4.55 -7.02
C THR A 143 8.74 -4.11 -7.95
N GLY A 144 9.24 -5.01 -8.79
CA GLY A 144 10.45 -4.78 -9.59
C GLY A 144 11.70 -4.49 -8.76
N SER A 145 11.71 -4.85 -7.46
CA SER A 145 12.66 -4.31 -6.49
C SER A 145 13.53 -5.35 -5.81
N THR A 146 14.73 -4.97 -5.40
CA THR A 146 15.59 -5.73 -4.47
C THR A 146 15.04 -5.71 -3.04
N LEU A 147 15.67 -6.46 -2.13
CA LEU A 147 15.33 -6.48 -0.71
C LEU A 147 15.38 -5.10 -0.05
N ASP A 148 16.32 -4.25 -0.45
CA ASP A 148 16.45 -2.89 0.07
C ASP A 148 15.57 -1.86 -0.68
N GLY A 149 14.73 -2.32 -1.61
CA GLY A 149 13.75 -1.51 -2.33
C GLY A 149 14.32 -0.71 -3.49
N ARG A 150 15.41 -1.19 -4.09
CA ARG A 150 16.06 -0.60 -5.26
C ARG A 150 15.68 -1.32 -6.53
N GLU A 151 15.95 -0.72 -7.66
CA GLU A 151 15.89 -1.43 -8.93
C GLU A 151 16.87 -2.63 -8.96
N VAL A 152 16.52 -3.67 -9.73
CA VAL A 152 17.35 -4.87 -9.93
C VAL A 152 18.36 -4.63 -11.06
N GLU A 153 19.61 -4.35 -10.69
CA GLU A 153 20.69 -3.94 -11.60
C GLU A 153 21.46 -5.14 -12.22
N ASP A 154 20.76 -6.05 -12.91
CA ASP A 154 21.41 -7.22 -13.57
C ASP A 154 21.38 -7.18 -15.12
N GLY A 155 20.87 -6.08 -15.68
CA GLY A 155 20.74 -5.88 -17.12
C GLY A 155 19.53 -6.59 -17.76
N SER A 156 18.72 -7.30 -16.98
CA SER A 156 17.47 -7.93 -17.43
C SER A 156 16.25 -7.08 -17.07
N ASN A 157 15.13 -7.35 -17.74
CA ASN A 157 13.86 -6.66 -17.49
C ASN A 157 13.09 -7.34 -16.34
N HIS A 158 12.99 -6.63 -15.21
CA HIS A 158 12.31 -7.04 -13.98
C HIS A 158 11.08 -6.19 -13.66
N SER A 159 10.65 -5.35 -14.59
CA SER A 159 9.49 -4.46 -14.43
C SER A 159 8.58 -4.46 -15.65
N CYS A 160 8.62 -5.51 -16.48
CA CYS A 160 7.76 -5.63 -17.66
C CYS A 160 7.81 -4.38 -18.56
N SER A 161 9.03 -3.96 -18.87
CA SER A 161 9.34 -2.75 -19.67
C SER A 161 8.88 -1.48 -18.96
N ASN A 162 9.34 -1.29 -17.72
CA ASN A 162 8.99 -0.13 -16.89
C ASN A 162 7.47 0.04 -16.74
N TRP A 163 6.77 -1.08 -16.59
CA TRP A 163 5.34 -1.22 -16.34
C TRP A 163 4.45 -0.77 -17.51
N THR A 164 4.93 -0.94 -18.74
CA THR A 164 4.20 -0.56 -19.97
C THR A 164 3.98 -1.74 -20.93
N SER A 165 4.13 -2.99 -20.46
CA SER A 165 3.98 -4.17 -21.31
C SER A 165 3.33 -5.32 -20.57
N SER A 166 2.36 -5.95 -21.22
CA SER A 166 1.80 -7.26 -20.86
C SER A 166 2.37 -8.40 -21.70
N GLY A 167 3.40 -8.11 -22.50
CA GLY A 167 4.05 -9.04 -23.42
C GLY A 167 5.28 -9.72 -22.83
N SER A 168 6.41 -9.67 -23.55
CA SER A 168 7.65 -10.32 -23.15
C SER A 168 8.32 -9.65 -21.95
N GLY A 169 9.06 -10.46 -21.19
CA GLY A 169 9.77 -10.05 -19.99
C GLY A 169 9.17 -10.69 -18.74
N THR A 170 9.62 -10.22 -17.58
CA THR A 170 9.13 -10.65 -16.28
C THR A 170 9.02 -9.44 -15.37
N ALA A 171 8.21 -9.57 -14.32
CA ALA A 171 8.20 -8.64 -13.20
C ALA A 171 8.80 -9.33 -11.98
N HIS A 172 9.65 -8.64 -11.24
CA HIS A 172 10.08 -9.12 -9.93
C HIS A 172 9.00 -8.83 -8.90
N VAL A 173 8.72 -9.82 -8.04
CA VAL A 173 7.60 -9.82 -7.11
C VAL A 173 8.06 -10.11 -5.68
N GLY A 174 7.21 -9.84 -4.70
CA GLY A 174 7.38 -10.28 -3.32
C GLY A 174 6.11 -10.88 -2.73
N HIS A 175 6.25 -11.52 -1.57
CA HIS A 175 5.21 -12.26 -0.86
C HIS A 175 4.64 -11.44 0.29
N PHE A 176 3.45 -10.83 0.11
CA PHE A 176 2.85 -9.99 1.16
C PHE A 176 2.59 -10.78 2.46
N ASP A 177 2.32 -12.07 2.33
CA ASP A 177 2.02 -13.00 3.40
C ASP A 177 3.25 -13.65 4.03
N ARG A 178 4.45 -13.25 3.60
CA ARG A 178 5.75 -13.64 4.16
C ARG A 178 6.04 -15.15 4.06
N THR A 179 5.44 -15.85 3.11
CA THR A 179 5.64 -17.29 2.89
C THR A 179 5.64 -17.61 1.40
N GLY A 180 6.41 -18.61 0.96
CA GLY A 180 6.47 -18.94 -0.46
C GLY A 180 7.68 -19.76 -0.86
N GLY A 181 8.03 -19.68 -2.14
CA GLY A 181 9.29 -20.16 -2.71
C GLY A 181 10.12 -19.00 -3.26
N GLY A 182 11.08 -19.31 -4.12
CA GLY A 182 11.97 -18.34 -4.74
C GLY A 182 13.27 -18.13 -3.99
N GLN A 183 14.04 -17.12 -4.41
CA GLN A 183 15.34 -16.78 -3.85
C GLN A 183 15.23 -16.25 -2.42
N ASN A 184 14.16 -15.48 -2.13
CA ASN A 184 13.85 -15.01 -0.78
C ASN A 184 12.40 -15.38 -0.40
N PRO A 185 12.16 -16.62 0.06
CA PRO A 185 10.81 -17.17 0.31
C PRO A 185 9.97 -16.38 1.32
N THR A 186 10.65 -15.65 2.20
CA THR A 186 10.04 -14.74 3.14
C THR A 186 10.55 -13.34 2.80
N SER A 187 10.35 -12.83 1.60
CA SER A 187 10.52 -11.39 1.32
C SER A 187 9.19 -10.81 0.84
N TRP A 188 8.79 -9.66 1.39
CA TRP A 188 7.54 -8.99 0.99
C TRP A 188 7.69 -8.22 -0.32
N ASN A 189 8.93 -7.84 -0.69
CA ASN A 189 9.22 -7.02 -1.85
C ASN A 189 10.16 -7.64 -2.88
N SER A 190 10.82 -8.76 -2.59
CA SER A 190 11.85 -9.32 -3.47
C SER A 190 12.02 -10.83 -3.30
N ALA A 191 11.06 -11.62 -3.74
CA ALA A 191 11.06 -13.08 -3.63
C ALA A 191 11.62 -13.78 -4.88
N HIS A 192 11.06 -13.50 -6.06
CA HIS A 192 11.43 -14.09 -7.35
C HIS A 192 10.85 -13.29 -8.53
N GLY A 193 11.24 -13.66 -9.75
CA GLY A 193 10.60 -13.18 -10.99
C GLY A 193 9.27 -13.89 -11.26
N SER A 194 8.36 -13.21 -11.96
CA SER A 194 7.12 -13.78 -12.49
C SER A 194 7.39 -14.69 -13.70
N ARG A 195 6.39 -15.49 -14.09
CA ARG A 195 6.45 -16.28 -15.33
C ARG A 195 6.45 -15.42 -16.60
N GLY A 196 5.87 -14.24 -16.51
CA GLY A 196 5.64 -13.32 -17.62
C GLY A 196 4.91 -12.06 -17.16
N CYS A 197 4.56 -11.20 -18.10
CA CYS A 197 3.93 -9.90 -17.84
C CYS A 197 2.41 -9.89 -18.07
N SER A 198 1.87 -10.91 -18.73
CA SER A 198 0.43 -11.02 -18.99
C SER A 198 -0.35 -11.32 -17.71
N GLN A 199 -1.66 -11.04 -17.70
CA GLN A 199 -2.49 -11.38 -16.55
C GLN A 199 -2.46 -12.88 -16.25
N GLU A 200 -2.54 -13.70 -17.30
CA GLU A 200 -2.47 -15.16 -17.21
C GLU A 200 -1.16 -15.64 -16.61
N ASP A 201 -0.03 -15.01 -16.97
CA ASP A 201 1.27 -15.36 -16.41
C ASP A 201 1.41 -14.94 -14.95
N LEU A 202 0.88 -13.77 -14.56
CA LEU A 202 0.87 -13.34 -13.16
C LEU A 202 0.02 -14.29 -12.30
N VAL A 203 -1.17 -14.67 -12.78
CA VAL A 203 -2.01 -15.68 -12.13
C VAL A 203 -1.30 -17.04 -12.06
N GLY A 204 -0.64 -17.44 -13.14
CA GLY A 204 0.15 -18.66 -13.18
C GLY A 204 1.32 -18.64 -12.19
N THR A 205 1.93 -17.48 -11.96
CA THR A 205 3.02 -17.31 -10.98
C THR A 205 2.50 -17.54 -9.55
N GLY A 206 1.33 -17.00 -9.24
CA GLY A 206 0.77 -16.98 -7.90
C GLY A 206 0.29 -15.60 -7.43
N GLY A 207 0.23 -14.61 -8.33
CA GLY A 207 -0.26 -13.27 -8.07
C GLY A 207 -1.53 -12.94 -8.85
N ASN A 208 -1.87 -11.66 -8.91
CA ASN A 208 -2.99 -11.19 -9.73
C ASN A 208 -2.79 -9.78 -10.32
N GLY A 209 -1.54 -9.30 -10.38
CA GLY A 209 -1.21 -7.94 -10.82
C GLY A 209 -1.46 -6.87 -9.76
N TYR A 210 -1.48 -7.24 -8.48
CA TYR A 210 -1.56 -6.30 -7.37
C TYR A 210 -0.19 -5.67 -7.09
N PHE A 211 -0.22 -4.46 -6.50
CA PHE A 211 0.97 -3.74 -6.06
C PHE A 211 0.66 -2.98 -4.76
N TYR A 212 1.71 -2.49 -4.09
CA TYR A 212 1.56 -1.72 -2.87
C TYR A 212 1.42 -0.23 -3.17
N CYS A 213 0.59 0.46 -2.39
CA CYS A 213 0.38 1.89 -2.44
C CYS A 213 0.75 2.52 -1.10
N PHE A 214 1.54 3.59 -1.14
CA PHE A 214 2.01 4.31 0.03
C PHE A 214 1.66 5.80 -0.10
N ALA A 215 1.16 6.38 0.98
CA ALA A 215 1.11 7.84 1.11
C ALA A 215 2.52 8.37 1.38
N ILE A 216 2.82 9.56 0.84
CA ILE A 216 4.19 10.12 0.86
C ILE A 216 4.32 11.40 1.68
N ASP A 217 3.23 11.81 2.32
CA ASP A 217 3.05 13.04 3.10
C ASP A 217 2.90 12.79 4.61
#